data_AF-A0A9C7V1C9-F1
#
_entry.id   AF-A0A9C7V1C9-F1
#
_cell.length_a   1.000
_cell.length_b   1.000
_cell.length_c   1.000
_cell.angle_alpha   90.00
_cell.angle_beta   90.00
_cell.angle_gamma   90.00
#
_symmetry.space_group_name_H-M   'P 1'
#
loop_
_entity.id
_entity.type
_entity.pdbx_description
1 polymer ?
#
loop_
_entity_poly.entity_id
_entity_poly.type
_entity_poly.pdbx_seq_one_letter_code
_entity_poly.pdbx_strand_id
1 'polypeptide(L)'
;MRYSKLSLLIPCALLLSACTTVTPAYKDNGPRAGACVDGGPDSVAQQFYDYRIQNRSNDITALRPYLSDSLAKLLSDASRDSAHRQLMGSDPFSSRTTPPDSASVASASTIPNSDARNIPLRVALKQGDQNWQDEVLMIREGQCWVVDDVRYLGGSVHAPAGTLRQSVENR
;
A
#
# COMPACT_ATOMS: atom_id res chain seq x y z
N MET A 1 -63.37 40.57 26.78
CA MET A 1 -63.22 39.44 25.83
C MET A 1 -62.82 39.98 24.47
N ARG A 2 -61.64 39.61 23.97
CA ARG A 2 -61.25 39.59 22.55
C ARG A 2 -59.87 38.93 22.44
N TYR A 3 -59.83 37.84 21.67
CA TYR A 3 -58.69 36.99 21.35
C TYR A 3 -57.57 37.76 20.65
N SER A 4 -56.32 37.23 20.63
CA SER A 4 -55.59 36.97 19.38
C SER A 4 -54.10 36.59 19.57
N LYS A 5 -53.79 35.34 19.16
CA LYS A 5 -52.59 34.86 18.44
C LYS A 5 -51.29 34.51 19.19
N LEU A 6 -51.00 33.20 19.10
CA LEU A 6 -49.68 32.56 19.14
C LEU A 6 -48.65 33.29 18.25
N SER A 7 -47.38 33.26 18.67
CA SER A 7 -46.24 33.21 17.77
C SER A 7 -45.09 32.46 18.44
N LEU A 8 -44.85 31.23 17.97
CA LEU A 8 -43.73 30.36 18.34
C LEU A 8 -42.54 30.74 17.43
N LEU A 9 -41.46 31.26 18.00
CA LEU A 9 -40.23 31.56 17.25
C LEU A 9 -39.30 30.34 17.31
N ILE A 10 -39.22 29.63 16.19
CA ILE A 10 -38.24 28.56 15.94
C ILE A 10 -36.97 29.22 15.41
N PRO A 11 -35.80 29.06 16.04
CA PRO A 11 -34.54 29.48 15.42
C PRO A 11 -34.19 28.50 14.29
N CYS A 12 -34.18 29.01 13.06
CA CYS A 12 -33.61 28.33 11.89
C CYS A 12 -32.12 28.05 12.14
N ALA A 13 -31.80 26.79 12.45
CA ALA A 13 -30.44 26.28 12.33
C ALA A 13 -30.07 26.22 10.84
N LEU A 14 -29.23 27.13 10.37
CA LEU A 14 -28.58 27.05 9.07
C LEU A 14 -27.56 25.91 9.12
N LEU A 15 -28.00 24.70 8.76
CA LEU A 15 -27.10 23.60 8.46
C LEU A 15 -26.41 23.91 7.13
N LEU A 16 -25.24 24.54 7.20
CA LEU A 16 -24.29 24.62 6.09
C LEU A 16 -23.70 23.22 5.85
N SER A 17 -24.45 22.34 5.19
CA SER A 17 -23.91 21.12 4.61
C SER A 17 -23.14 21.47 3.34
N ALA A 18 -21.98 22.11 3.49
CA ALA A 18 -21.02 22.25 2.41
C ALA A 18 -20.36 20.89 2.19
N CYS A 19 -21.02 20.01 1.43
CA CYS A 19 -20.35 18.88 0.79
C CYS A 19 -19.48 19.47 -0.32
N THR A 20 -18.26 19.89 0.01
CA THR A 20 -17.27 20.22 -1.02
C THR A 20 -16.91 18.93 -1.72
N THR A 21 -17.49 18.68 -2.89
CA THR A 21 -16.98 17.69 -3.83
C THR A 21 -15.61 18.19 -4.29
N VAL A 22 -14.58 17.82 -3.55
CA VAL A 22 -13.19 18.05 -3.94
C VAL A 22 -12.95 17.13 -5.13
N THR A 23 -12.98 17.70 -6.33
CA THR A 23 -12.51 17.00 -7.51
C THR A 23 -11.03 16.69 -7.28
N PRO A 24 -10.62 15.41 -7.24
CA PRO A 24 -9.22 15.08 -7.10
C PRO A 24 -8.47 15.75 -8.26
N ALA A 25 -7.40 16.48 -7.97
CA ALA A 25 -6.60 17.18 -8.97
C ALA A 25 -5.87 16.23 -9.96
N TYR A 26 -6.09 14.91 -9.83
CA TYR A 26 -5.42 13.90 -10.63
C TYR A 26 -6.36 12.72 -10.95
N LYS A 27 -6.33 12.26 -12.20
CA LYS A 27 -6.91 11.04 -12.78
C LYS A 27 -6.35 9.71 -12.26
N ASP A 28 -7.04 8.99 -11.37
CA ASP A 28 -6.65 7.72 -10.66
C ASP A 28 -5.97 6.62 -11.52
N ASN A 29 -5.11 5.77 -10.92
CA ASN A 29 -4.39 4.68 -11.64
C ASN A 29 -5.32 3.51 -12.04
N GLY A 30 -6.62 3.71 -11.92
CA GLY A 30 -7.65 2.72 -12.16
C GLY A 30 -8.63 2.66 -10.98
N PRO A 31 -9.78 1.99 -11.18
CA PRO A 31 -10.69 1.64 -10.10
C PRO A 31 -10.04 0.60 -9.18
N ARG A 32 -10.44 0.61 -7.90
CA ARG A 32 -10.04 -0.39 -6.90
C ARG A 32 -11.17 -1.40 -6.74
N ALA A 33 -10.89 -2.70 -6.85
CA ALA A 33 -11.91 -3.76 -6.77
C ALA A 33 -12.17 -4.30 -5.33
N GLY A 34 -11.43 -3.87 -4.31
CA GLY A 34 -11.50 -4.45 -2.96
C GLY A 34 -11.14 -3.47 -1.85
N ALA A 35 -11.28 -3.93 -0.60
CA ALA A 35 -10.99 -3.13 0.59
C ALA A 35 -9.50 -2.74 0.66
N CYS A 36 -9.21 -1.56 1.20
CA CYS A 36 -7.85 -1.11 1.44
C CYS A 36 -7.71 -0.56 2.85
N VAL A 37 -6.47 -0.38 3.27
CA VAL A 37 -6.14 0.18 4.58
C VAL A 37 -6.09 1.70 4.49
N ASP A 38 -6.66 2.38 5.48
CA ASP A 38 -6.63 3.83 5.57
C ASP A 38 -5.22 4.33 5.92
N GLY A 39 -4.79 5.40 5.25
CA GLY A 39 -3.53 6.08 5.56
C GLY A 39 -2.86 6.72 4.34
N GLY A 40 -1.79 7.45 4.62
CA GLY A 40 -0.84 7.89 3.59
C GLY A 40 0.02 6.74 3.07
N PRO A 41 0.78 6.96 1.97
CA PRO A 41 1.60 5.92 1.35
C PRO A 41 2.64 5.30 2.30
N ASP A 42 3.30 6.12 3.12
CA ASP A 42 4.29 5.68 4.11
C ASP A 42 3.67 4.94 5.29
N SER A 43 2.52 5.42 5.80
CA SER A 43 1.77 4.71 6.84
C SER A 43 1.26 3.35 6.38
N VAL A 44 0.69 3.26 5.17
CA VAL A 44 0.20 1.99 4.63
C VAL A 44 1.35 1.04 4.35
N ALA A 45 2.47 1.53 3.80
CA ALA A 45 3.67 0.73 3.62
C ALA A 45 4.23 0.20 4.94
N GLN A 46 4.27 1.03 6.00
CA GLN A 46 4.71 0.59 7.32
C GLN A 46 3.80 -0.51 7.86
N GLN A 47 2.48 -0.33 7.80
CA GLN A 47 1.51 -1.35 8.21
C GLN A 47 1.66 -2.66 7.44
N PHE A 48 1.95 -2.58 6.14
CA PHE A 48 2.23 -3.76 5.31
C PHE A 48 3.44 -4.56 5.82
N TYR A 49 4.57 -3.89 6.07
CA TYR A 49 5.77 -4.56 6.59
C TYR A 49 5.60 -5.06 8.02
N ASP A 50 4.94 -4.29 8.89
CA ASP A 50 4.63 -4.70 10.26
C ASP A 50 3.75 -5.96 10.25
N TYR A 51 2.72 -5.99 9.41
CA TYR A 51 1.86 -7.15 9.24
C TYR A 51 2.66 -8.36 8.79
N ARG A 52 3.54 -8.23 7.79
CA ARG A 52 4.40 -9.32 7.30
C ARG A 52 5.35 -9.86 8.38
N ILE A 53 5.95 -8.97 9.19
CA ILE A 53 6.87 -9.36 10.25
C ILE A 53 6.15 -10.14 11.35
N GLN A 54 4.94 -9.69 11.71
CA GLN A 54 4.08 -10.34 12.70
C GLN A 54 3.49 -11.66 12.17
N ASN A 55 3.16 -11.70 10.88
CA ASN A 55 2.52 -12.83 10.22
C ASN A 55 3.46 -13.39 9.15
N ARG A 56 4.43 -14.20 9.58
CA ARG A 56 5.49 -14.79 8.73
C ARG A 56 4.99 -15.87 7.75
N SER A 57 3.76 -15.78 7.29
CA SER A 57 3.16 -16.64 6.29
C SER A 57 3.41 -16.08 4.89
N ASN A 58 3.51 -16.96 3.90
CA ASN A 58 3.53 -16.59 2.48
C ASN A 58 2.10 -16.55 1.88
N ASP A 59 1.06 -16.52 2.71
CA ASP A 59 -0.32 -16.36 2.25
C ASP A 59 -0.57 -14.93 1.71
N ILE A 60 -0.47 -14.82 0.38
CA ILE A 60 -0.69 -13.57 -0.36
C ILE A 60 -2.13 -13.06 -0.20
N THR A 61 -3.09 -13.95 0.08
CA THR A 61 -4.51 -13.58 0.24
C THR A 61 -4.71 -12.61 1.39
N ALA A 62 -3.99 -12.83 2.50
CA ALA A 62 -4.05 -11.98 3.67
C ALA A 62 -3.44 -10.58 3.44
N LEU A 63 -2.55 -10.45 2.44
CA LEU A 63 -1.93 -9.19 2.06
C LEU A 63 -2.82 -8.34 1.14
N ARG A 64 -3.95 -8.88 0.67
CA ARG A 64 -4.82 -8.24 -0.32
C ARG A 64 -5.22 -6.78 -0.03
N PRO A 65 -5.44 -6.34 1.23
CA PRO A 65 -5.74 -4.94 1.53
C PRO A 65 -4.59 -3.96 1.24
N TYR A 66 -3.36 -4.47 1.20
CA TYR A 66 -2.15 -3.68 0.99
C TYR A 66 -1.64 -3.73 -0.44
N LEU A 67 -1.99 -4.75 -1.21
CA LEU A 67 -1.47 -4.96 -2.57
C LEU A 67 -2.38 -4.35 -3.64
N SER A 68 -1.76 -3.80 -4.69
CA SER A 68 -2.47 -3.37 -5.89
C SER A 68 -3.22 -4.54 -6.52
N ASP A 69 -4.28 -4.23 -7.27
CA ASP A 69 -5.07 -5.26 -7.96
C ASP A 69 -4.21 -6.05 -8.94
N SER A 70 -3.29 -5.34 -9.62
CA SER A 70 -2.39 -5.94 -10.60
C SER A 70 -1.32 -6.83 -9.95
N LEU A 71 -0.69 -6.39 -8.85
CA LEU A 71 0.32 -7.17 -8.14
C LEU A 71 -0.32 -8.38 -7.44
N ALA A 72 -1.47 -8.20 -6.80
CA ALA A 72 -2.18 -9.31 -6.16
C ALA A 72 -2.55 -10.41 -7.16
N LYS A 73 -3.01 -10.02 -8.36
CA LYS A 73 -3.27 -10.97 -9.45
C LYS A 73 -1.99 -11.67 -9.90
N LEU A 74 -0.93 -10.91 -10.18
CA LEU A 74 0.36 -11.45 -10.61
C LEU A 74 0.91 -12.50 -9.63
N LEU A 75 0.89 -12.19 -8.33
CA LEU A 75 1.35 -13.10 -7.28
C LEU A 75 0.43 -14.31 -7.09
N SER A 76 -0.89 -14.13 -7.21
CA SER A 76 -1.85 -15.24 -7.16
C SER A 76 -1.63 -16.20 -8.33
N ASP A 77 -1.42 -15.68 -9.54
CA ASP A 77 -1.17 -16.51 -10.72
C ASP A 77 0.18 -17.25 -10.57
N ALA A 78 1.24 -16.56 -10.13
CA ALA A 78 2.55 -17.15 -9.84
C ALA A 78 2.50 -18.22 -8.73
N SER A 79 1.68 -18.04 -7.69
CA SER A 79 1.55 -19.02 -6.60
C SER A 79 1.02 -20.39 -7.05
N ARG A 80 0.32 -20.43 -8.20
CA ARG A 80 -0.27 -21.63 -8.79
C ARG A 80 0.64 -22.27 -9.84
N ASP A 81 1.67 -21.57 -10.27
CA ASP A 81 2.63 -22.06 -11.25
C ASP A 81 3.82 -22.76 -10.57
N SER A 82 4.12 -23.96 -11.06
CA SER A 82 5.29 -24.71 -10.65
C SER A 82 6.62 -23.99 -10.90
N ALA A 83 6.71 -23.14 -11.93
CA ALA A 83 7.91 -22.41 -12.31
C ALA A 83 8.34 -21.39 -11.23
N HIS A 84 7.37 -20.83 -10.50
CA HIS A 84 7.62 -19.79 -9.49
C HIS A 84 7.68 -20.34 -8.06
N ARG A 85 7.59 -21.66 -7.84
CA ARG A 85 7.61 -22.26 -6.49
C ARG A 85 8.79 -21.82 -5.63
N GLN A 86 9.97 -21.65 -6.23
CA GLN A 86 11.16 -21.22 -5.48
C GLN A 86 11.01 -19.78 -4.97
N LEU A 87 10.48 -18.87 -5.80
CA LEU A 87 10.24 -17.48 -5.42
C LEU A 87 9.15 -17.39 -4.35
N MET A 88 8.04 -18.09 -4.57
CA MET A 88 6.86 -18.07 -3.69
C MET A 88 7.05 -18.89 -2.40
N GLY A 89 8.04 -19.78 -2.36
CA GLY A 89 8.41 -20.54 -1.16
C GLY A 89 9.16 -19.71 -0.10
N SER A 90 9.68 -18.55 -0.50
CA SER A 90 10.34 -17.56 0.36
C SER A 90 9.52 -16.28 0.45
N ASP A 91 9.96 -15.31 1.27
CA ASP A 91 9.40 -13.95 1.27
C ASP A 91 9.79 -13.20 -0.01
N PRO A 92 8.86 -12.92 -0.94
CA PRO A 92 9.19 -12.24 -2.18
C PRO A 92 9.18 -10.70 -2.05
N PHE A 93 8.97 -10.12 -0.86
CA PHE A 93 8.88 -8.67 -0.65
C PHE A 93 10.13 -8.08 0.02
N SER A 94 11.21 -8.85 0.09
CA SER A 94 12.51 -8.47 0.63
C SER A 94 13.60 -8.93 -0.33
N SER A 95 14.68 -8.18 -0.46
CA SER A 95 15.86 -8.59 -1.24
C SER A 95 16.63 -9.77 -0.64
N ARG A 96 16.28 -10.17 0.59
CA ARG A 96 16.91 -11.27 1.33
C ARG A 96 15.89 -12.34 1.69
N THR A 97 16.34 -13.60 1.69
CA THR A 97 15.56 -14.75 2.15
C THR A 97 15.36 -14.76 3.65
N THR A 98 16.22 -14.03 4.37
CA THR A 98 16.18 -13.97 5.83
C THR A 98 15.09 -12.98 6.29
N PRO A 99 14.11 -13.42 7.09
CA PRO A 99 12.99 -12.56 7.45
C PRO A 99 13.42 -11.46 8.43
N PRO A 100 13.05 -10.19 8.18
CA PRO A 100 13.34 -9.09 9.10
C PRO A 100 12.62 -9.27 10.44
N ASP A 101 13.22 -8.72 11.50
CA ASP A 101 12.57 -8.52 12.81
C ASP A 101 11.94 -7.14 12.94
N SER A 102 12.37 -6.19 12.10
CA SER A 102 11.89 -4.82 12.10
C SER A 102 12.03 -4.18 10.72
N ALA A 103 11.12 -3.26 10.43
CA ALA A 103 11.09 -2.46 9.21
C ALA A 103 10.83 -0.99 9.58
N SER A 104 11.50 -0.08 8.89
CA SER A 104 11.27 1.36 8.99
C SER A 104 11.11 1.95 7.60
N VAL A 105 9.92 2.43 7.29
CA VAL A 105 9.60 3.07 6.01
C VAL A 105 9.92 4.57 6.09
N ALA A 106 10.65 5.08 5.09
CA ALA A 106 10.94 6.50 4.97
C ALA A 106 9.67 7.29 4.65
N SER A 107 9.58 8.52 5.17
CA SER A 107 8.39 9.34 4.95
C SER A 107 8.29 9.82 3.50
N ALA A 108 7.05 9.79 2.98
CA ALA A 108 6.75 10.32 1.65
C ALA A 108 6.88 11.85 1.56
N SER A 109 6.86 12.56 2.69
CA SER A 109 6.87 14.02 2.75
C SER A 109 8.17 14.66 2.26
N THR A 110 9.25 13.87 2.15
CA THR A 110 10.55 14.34 1.66
C THR A 110 10.69 14.20 0.15
N ILE A 111 9.70 13.62 -0.54
CA ILE A 111 9.76 13.38 -1.98
C ILE A 111 9.30 14.66 -2.72
N PRO A 112 10.21 15.38 -3.41
CA PRO A 112 9.84 16.59 -4.14
C PRO A 112 8.95 16.21 -5.32
N ASN A 113 7.74 16.77 -5.36
CA ASN A 113 6.75 16.78 -6.43
C ASN A 113 7.19 16.15 -7.79
N SER A 114 7.07 14.82 -7.97
CA SER A 114 7.37 14.18 -9.26
C SER A 114 6.22 13.36 -9.85
N ASP A 115 5.44 12.64 -9.05
CA ASP A 115 4.19 11.96 -9.45
C ASP A 115 3.56 11.40 -8.18
N ALA A 116 2.61 12.12 -7.53
CA ALA A 116 2.06 11.82 -6.20
C ALA A 116 1.12 10.59 -6.16
N ARG A 117 1.56 9.54 -6.85
CA ARG A 117 0.80 8.48 -7.50
C ARG A 117 1.54 7.19 -7.53
N ASN A 118 2.86 7.30 -7.67
CA ASN A 118 3.84 6.26 -7.81
C ASN A 118 5.01 6.73 -6.95
N ILE A 119 4.92 6.40 -5.67
CA ILE A 119 5.80 6.92 -4.64
C ILE A 119 6.75 5.80 -4.23
N PRO A 120 8.01 5.81 -4.69
CA PRO A 120 9.02 4.90 -4.19
C PRO A 120 9.45 5.31 -2.78
N LEU A 121 9.21 4.44 -1.80
CA LEU A 121 9.61 4.64 -0.42
C LEU A 121 10.75 3.71 -0.06
N ARG A 122 11.83 4.26 0.50
CA ARG A 122 12.93 3.46 1.05
C ARG A 122 12.45 2.74 2.30
N VAL A 123 12.82 1.47 2.43
CA VAL A 123 12.50 0.63 3.58
C VAL A 123 13.81 0.14 4.17
N ALA A 124 14.10 0.52 5.40
CA ALA A 124 15.21 -0.03 6.15
C ALA A 124 14.73 -1.28 6.88
N LEU A 125 15.35 -2.42 6.56
CA LEU A 125 15.03 -3.73 7.12
C LEU A 125 16.18 -4.20 7.99
N LYS A 126 15.84 -4.82 9.12
CA LYS A 126 16.83 -5.29 10.09
C LYS A 126 16.46 -6.68 10.58
N GLN A 127 17.50 -7.47 10.86
CA GLN A 127 17.41 -8.73 11.57
C GLN A 127 18.66 -8.92 12.43
N GLY A 128 18.54 -8.81 13.75
CA GLY A 128 19.69 -8.81 14.65
C GLY A 128 20.71 -7.73 14.24
N ASP A 129 21.94 -8.12 13.94
CA ASP A 129 22.99 -7.20 13.46
C ASP A 129 22.96 -6.96 11.95
N GLN A 130 22.18 -7.75 11.20
CA GLN A 130 22.05 -7.59 9.77
C GLN A 130 21.08 -6.46 9.45
N ASN A 131 21.46 -5.61 8.50
CA ASN A 131 20.60 -4.57 7.95
C ASN A 131 20.71 -4.56 6.43
N TRP A 132 19.62 -4.18 5.79
CA TRP A 132 19.56 -3.93 4.36
C TRP A 132 18.48 -2.90 4.05
N GLN A 133 18.47 -2.46 2.80
CA GLN A 133 17.43 -1.57 2.31
C GLN A 133 16.77 -2.20 1.11
N ASP A 134 15.48 -1.92 0.98
CA ASP A 134 14.71 -2.13 -0.23
C ASP A 134 13.92 -0.86 -0.53
N GLU A 135 13.21 -0.85 -1.64
CA GLU A 135 12.30 0.24 -1.97
C GLU A 135 10.95 -0.32 -2.39
N VAL A 136 9.91 0.15 -1.72
CA VAL A 136 8.54 -0.24 -2.02
C VAL A 136 7.91 0.83 -2.90
N LEU A 137 7.32 0.42 -4.02
CA LEU A 137 6.56 1.30 -4.89
C LEU A 137 5.12 1.34 -4.41
N MET A 138 4.72 2.50 -3.89
CA MET A 138 3.33 2.76 -3.49
C MET A 138 2.58 3.42 -4.63
N ILE A 139 1.39 2.92 -4.97
CA ILE A 139 0.52 3.53 -5.97
C ILE A 139 -0.85 3.91 -5.43
N ARG A 140 -1.52 4.84 -6.12
CA ARG A 140 -2.90 5.24 -5.80
C ARG A 140 -3.92 4.57 -6.71
N GLU A 141 -4.65 3.57 -6.19
CA GLU A 141 -5.80 2.93 -6.85
C GLU A 141 -7.11 3.46 -6.25
N GLY A 142 -7.88 4.23 -7.02
CA GLY A 142 -9.00 5.01 -6.50
C GLY A 142 -8.55 5.94 -5.36
N GLN A 143 -9.07 5.71 -4.15
CA GLN A 143 -8.69 6.46 -2.94
C GLN A 143 -7.63 5.76 -2.08
N CYS A 144 -7.18 4.57 -2.49
CA CYS A 144 -6.32 3.70 -1.70
C CYS A 144 -4.85 3.86 -2.09
N TRP A 145 -3.98 3.88 -1.07
CA TRP A 145 -2.56 3.62 -1.27
C TRP A 145 -2.30 2.12 -1.16
N VAL A 146 -1.54 1.57 -2.11
CA VAL A 146 -1.25 0.14 -2.18
C VAL A 146 0.17 -0.11 -2.68
N VAL A 147 0.77 -1.22 -2.29
CA VAL A 147 2.05 -1.73 -2.79
C VAL A 147 1.84 -2.29 -4.20
N ASP A 148 2.58 -1.78 -5.18
CA ASP A 148 2.53 -2.27 -6.57
C ASP A 148 3.79 -3.03 -6.98
N ASP A 149 4.94 -2.69 -6.40
CA ASP A 149 6.19 -3.41 -6.66
C ASP A 149 7.17 -3.24 -5.48
N VAL A 150 8.18 -4.09 -5.42
CA VAL A 150 9.31 -3.96 -4.50
C VAL A 150 10.59 -4.05 -5.30
N ARG A 151 11.42 -3.00 -5.22
CA ARG A 151 12.76 -2.95 -5.79
C ARG A 151 13.78 -3.44 -4.76
N TYR A 152 14.55 -4.45 -5.15
CA TYR A 152 15.55 -5.10 -4.31
C TYR A 152 16.87 -4.34 -4.34
N LEU A 153 17.35 -3.88 -3.17
CA LEU A 153 18.63 -3.15 -3.07
C LEU A 153 19.66 -3.88 -2.20
N GLY A 154 19.24 -4.82 -1.36
CA GLY A 154 20.06 -5.51 -0.36
C GLY A 154 20.89 -6.72 -0.84
N GLY A 155 21.09 -6.87 -2.16
CA GLY A 155 21.79 -8.00 -2.79
C GLY A 155 20.84 -9.16 -3.13
N SER A 156 20.23 -9.10 -4.32
CA SER A 156 19.03 -9.87 -4.68
C SER A 156 19.24 -11.40 -4.69
N VAL A 157 18.51 -12.10 -3.83
CA VAL A 157 18.45 -13.58 -3.80
C VAL A 157 17.36 -14.16 -4.72
N HIS A 158 16.40 -13.32 -5.16
CA HIS A 158 15.20 -13.76 -5.88
C HIS A 158 15.32 -13.68 -7.41
N ALA A 159 16.17 -12.80 -7.96
CA ALA A 159 16.48 -12.70 -9.38
C ALA A 159 17.68 -11.75 -9.63
N PRO A 160 18.35 -11.82 -10.79
CA PRO A 160 19.22 -10.73 -11.28
C PRO A 160 18.44 -9.46 -11.68
N ALA A 161 17.10 -9.55 -11.78
CA ALA A 161 16.20 -8.45 -12.13
C ALA A 161 15.78 -7.66 -10.87
N GLY A 162 15.78 -6.34 -10.97
CA GLY A 162 15.81 -5.43 -9.82
C GLY A 162 14.52 -5.33 -9.02
N THR A 163 13.40 -5.96 -9.43
CA THR A 163 12.11 -5.85 -8.72
C THR A 163 11.34 -7.17 -8.60
N LEU A 164 10.35 -7.21 -7.70
CA LEU A 164 9.43 -8.32 -7.49
C LEU A 164 8.67 -8.67 -8.76
N ARG A 165 8.01 -7.69 -9.40
CA ARG A 165 7.24 -7.96 -10.63
C ARG A 165 8.12 -8.57 -11.72
N GLN A 166 9.29 -7.99 -11.95
CA GLN A 166 10.24 -8.52 -12.93
C GLN A 166 10.72 -9.94 -12.59
N SER A 167 10.82 -10.27 -11.30
CA SER A 167 11.21 -11.60 -10.84
C SER A 167 10.14 -12.66 -11.11
N VAL A 168 8.87 -12.25 -11.18
CA VAL A 168 7.75 -13.12 -11.55
C VAL A 168 7.63 -13.23 -13.07
N GLU A 169 7.73 -12.11 -13.79
CA GLU A 169 7.53 -12.07 -15.25
C GLU A 169 8.64 -12.73 -16.07
N ASN A 170 9.89 -12.68 -15.60
CA ASN A 170 11.06 -13.19 -16.34
C ASN A 170 11.44 -14.65 -15.98
N ARG A 171 10.53 -15.42 -15.38
CA ARG A 171 10.75 -16.82 -14.99
C ARG A 171 9.97 -17.81 -15.83
#